data_AF-A8GN57-F1
#
_entry.id   AF-A8GN57-F1
#
_cell.length_a   1.000
_cell.length_b   1.000
_cell.length_c   1.000
_cell.angle_alpha   90.00
_cell.angle_beta   90.00
_cell.angle_gamma   90.00
#
_symmetry.space_group_name_H-M   'P 1'
#
loop_
_entity.id
_entity.type
_entity.pdbx_description
1 polymer ?
#
loop_
_entity_poly.entity_id
_entity_poly.type
_entity_poly.pdbx_seq_one_letter_code
_entity_poly.pdbx_strand_id
1 'polypeptide(L)'
;MKLLRIVFIAIICAYSSVFAENLESVTTTEDIENDVFIPLDENHPILNPNDNINDSSEFKNYTNGKIIALNKITATSEEINFKVGEEKYFGNIKIKLHKCIKNLDPYNEDNYLLMTITEYTIDEDPNLLFQGWMTSSSISLSTFEHPIYEIFVKDCFELK
;
A
#
# COMPACT_ATOMS: atom_id res chain seq x y z
N MET A 1 47.92 19.63 -37.63
CA MET A 1 47.03 18.63 -37.00
C MET A 1 47.39 18.24 -35.54
N LYS A 2 48.58 18.55 -35.02
CA LYS A 2 48.93 18.32 -33.59
C LYS A 2 48.47 19.43 -32.65
N LEU A 3 48.48 20.70 -33.11
CA LEU A 3 48.02 21.85 -32.31
C LEU A 3 46.51 21.82 -32.01
N LEU A 4 45.67 21.32 -32.92
CA LEU A 4 44.21 21.26 -32.73
C LEU A 4 43.80 20.26 -31.63
N ARG A 5 44.57 19.18 -31.45
CA ARG A 5 44.34 18.18 -30.38
C ARG A 5 44.71 18.71 -29.00
N ILE A 6 45.75 19.55 -28.90
CA ILE A 6 46.17 20.16 -27.63
C ILE A 6 45.13 21.16 -27.14
N VAL A 7 44.53 21.93 -28.05
CA VAL A 7 43.44 22.87 -27.74
C VAL A 7 42.18 22.13 -27.30
N PHE A 8 41.82 21.02 -27.95
CA PHE A 8 40.65 20.21 -27.56
C PHE A 8 40.81 19.55 -26.18
N ILE A 9 42.00 19.07 -25.82
CA ILE A 9 42.27 18.49 -24.49
C ILE A 9 42.20 19.57 -23.40
N ALA A 10 42.75 20.76 -23.66
CA ALA A 10 42.68 21.88 -22.70
C ALA A 10 41.25 22.39 -22.47
N ILE A 11 40.41 22.38 -23.51
CA ILE A 11 39.00 22.79 -23.41
C ILE A 11 38.19 21.78 -22.57
N ILE A 12 38.39 20.46 -22.75
CA ILE A 12 37.69 19.43 -21.97
C ILE A 12 38.09 19.46 -20.48
N CYS A 13 39.35 19.77 -20.16
CA CYS A 13 39.81 19.92 -18.78
C CYS A 13 39.24 21.18 -18.08
N ALA A 14 38.95 22.25 -18.83
CA ALA A 14 38.35 23.46 -18.27
C ALA A 14 36.84 23.30 -17.96
N TYR A 15 36.16 22.35 -18.61
CA TYR A 15 34.73 22.08 -18.36
C TYR A 15 34.47 21.10 -17.20
N SER A 16 35.49 20.44 -16.66
CA SER A 16 35.35 19.44 -15.57
C SER A 16 35.61 20.01 -14.17
N SER A 17 35.87 21.32 -14.04
CA SER A 17 36.18 21.97 -12.77
C SER A 17 35.12 22.98 -12.32
N VAL A 18 33.84 22.57 -12.37
CA VAL A 18 32.68 23.23 -11.76
C VAL A 18 31.74 22.06 -11.38
N PHE A 19 31.39 21.73 -10.14
CA PHE A 19 31.31 22.44 -8.87
C PHE A 19 31.39 21.36 -7.77
N ALA A 20 32.37 21.43 -6.87
CA ALA A 20 32.29 20.74 -5.60
C ALA A 20 31.66 21.74 -4.62
N GLU A 21 30.35 21.64 -4.43
CA GLU A 21 29.68 22.36 -3.35
C GLU A 21 29.85 21.57 -2.06
N ASN A 22 30.22 22.31 -1.02
CA ASN A 22 30.58 21.81 0.29
C ASN A 22 29.45 20.99 0.91
N LEU A 23 29.77 19.82 1.43
CA LEU A 23 29.01 19.23 2.53
C LEU A 23 29.18 20.15 3.73
N GLU A 24 28.20 21.03 3.96
CA GLU A 24 28.01 21.59 5.29
C GLU A 24 27.71 20.42 6.23
N SER A 25 28.63 20.23 7.17
CA SER A 25 28.46 19.36 8.31
C SER A 25 27.15 19.72 9.01
N VAL A 26 26.19 18.79 8.97
CA VAL A 26 25.02 18.81 9.84
C VAL A 26 25.53 18.95 11.27
N THR A 27 25.36 20.14 11.83
CA THR A 27 25.61 20.42 13.23
C THR A 27 24.51 19.70 13.99
N THR A 28 24.88 18.69 14.76
CA THR A 28 24.05 18.14 15.82
C THR A 28 23.88 19.25 16.85
N THR A 29 22.80 20.03 16.73
CA THR A 29 22.25 20.71 17.89
C THR A 29 21.51 19.65 18.69
N GLU A 30 22.09 19.36 19.85
CA GLU A 30 21.41 18.78 20.99
C GLU A 30 20.15 19.60 21.29
N ASP A 31 19.01 19.21 20.72
CA ASP A 31 17.72 19.53 21.30
C ASP A 31 17.20 18.27 21.98
N ILE A 32 17.53 18.27 23.27
CA ILE A 32 17.08 17.37 24.31
C ILE A 32 15.55 17.33 24.32
N GLU A 33 15.04 16.10 24.25
CA GLU A 33 13.84 15.60 24.93
C GLU A 33 12.56 16.42 24.73
N ASN A 34 11.84 16.08 23.66
CA ASN A 34 10.40 15.88 23.73
C ASN A 34 10.03 14.84 22.68
N ASP A 35 10.44 13.59 22.94
CA ASP A 35 9.59 12.47 22.55
C ASP A 35 8.23 12.77 23.17
N VAL A 36 7.27 13.15 22.33
CA VAL A 36 5.86 13.10 22.70
C VAL A 36 5.54 11.62 22.86
N PHE A 37 5.92 11.08 24.01
CA PHE A 37 5.24 9.95 24.61
C PHE A 37 3.80 10.41 24.79
N ILE A 38 2.97 10.11 23.81
CA ILE A 38 1.53 10.00 24.05
C ILE A 38 1.45 8.98 25.18
N PRO A 39 0.97 9.34 26.38
CA PRO A 39 0.71 8.36 27.41
C PRO A 39 -0.18 7.30 26.76
N LEU A 40 0.23 6.03 26.82
CA LEU A 40 -0.69 4.94 26.48
C LEU A 40 -1.96 5.21 27.27
N ASP A 41 -3.01 5.62 26.57
CA ASP A 41 -4.30 5.89 27.16
C ASP A 41 -4.73 4.58 27.82
N GLU A 42 -4.77 4.57 29.17
CA GLU A 42 -5.17 3.42 29.97
C GLU A 42 -6.62 2.99 29.69
N ASN A 43 -7.35 3.74 28.85
CA ASN A 43 -8.65 3.37 28.31
C ASN A 43 -8.56 2.56 27.02
N HIS A 44 -7.56 1.68 26.86
CA HIS A 44 -7.67 0.65 25.84
C HIS A 44 -8.90 -0.21 26.20
N PRO A 45 -9.88 -0.41 25.28
CA PRO A 45 -11.06 -1.20 25.58
C PRO A 45 -10.62 -2.59 26.06
N ILE A 46 -10.81 -2.87 27.34
CA ILE A 46 -10.62 -4.22 27.89
C ILE A 46 -11.80 -5.01 27.37
N LEU A 47 -11.55 -5.92 26.42
CA LEU A 47 -12.58 -6.86 25.95
C LEU A 47 -12.99 -7.72 27.16
N ASN A 48 -14.07 -7.32 27.83
CA ASN A 48 -14.63 -8.05 28.95
C ASN A 48 -15.38 -9.27 28.38
N PRO A 49 -14.96 -10.51 28.70
CA PRO A 49 -15.59 -11.72 28.18
C PRO A 49 -17.08 -11.88 28.56
N ASN A 50 -17.59 -11.05 29.48
CA ASN A 50 -18.94 -11.12 30.02
C ASN A 50 -19.86 -9.97 29.57
N ASP A 51 -19.41 -9.11 28.65
CA ASP A 51 -20.35 -8.19 28.00
C ASP A 51 -21.30 -9.02 27.14
N ASN A 52 -22.59 -8.96 27.45
CA ASN A 52 -23.63 -9.46 26.57
C ASN A 52 -23.65 -8.52 25.36
N ILE A 53 -22.79 -8.78 24.36
CA ILE A 53 -22.71 -8.07 23.08
C ILE A 53 -24.02 -8.36 22.32
N ASN A 54 -25.07 -7.70 22.76
CA ASN A 54 -26.35 -7.69 22.10
C ASN A 54 -26.26 -6.59 21.05
N ASP A 55 -25.85 -7.03 19.86
CA ASP A 55 -25.83 -6.32 18.57
C ASP A 55 -24.53 -5.54 18.27
N SER A 56 -23.60 -6.19 17.58
CA SER A 56 -22.50 -5.52 16.88
C SER A 56 -23.03 -4.83 15.61
N SER A 57 -24.00 -3.92 15.75
CA SER A 57 -24.69 -3.25 14.64
C SER A 57 -23.76 -2.37 13.79
N GLU A 58 -22.51 -2.22 14.21
CA GLU A 58 -21.49 -1.40 13.56
C GLU A 58 -20.82 -2.10 12.37
N PHE A 59 -20.74 -3.44 12.31
CA PHE A 59 -20.09 -4.14 11.19
C PHE A 59 -21.03 -5.08 10.47
N LYS A 60 -21.13 -4.94 9.14
CA LYS A 60 -21.99 -5.77 8.31
C LYS A 60 -21.20 -6.50 7.22
N ASN A 61 -21.50 -7.79 7.06
CA ASN A 61 -20.96 -8.60 5.97
C ASN A 61 -21.73 -8.33 4.67
N TYR A 62 -21.01 -8.34 3.55
CA TYR A 62 -21.54 -8.16 2.20
C TYR A 62 -21.12 -9.31 1.30
N THR A 63 -21.95 -9.59 0.29
CA THR A 63 -21.70 -10.69 -0.65
C THR A 63 -20.77 -10.32 -1.80
N ASN A 64 -20.53 -9.02 -2.02
CA ASN A 64 -19.68 -8.53 -3.11
C ASN A 64 -18.71 -7.47 -2.60
N GLY A 65 -17.53 -7.44 -3.21
CA GLY A 65 -16.49 -6.45 -2.96
C GLY A 65 -15.97 -5.84 -4.26
N LYS A 66 -15.43 -4.63 -4.15
CA LYS A 66 -14.87 -3.88 -5.26
C LYS A 66 -13.47 -3.40 -4.90
N ILE A 67 -12.55 -3.55 -5.85
CA ILE A 67 -11.19 -3.00 -5.77
C ILE A 67 -10.85 -2.22 -7.04
N ILE A 68 -9.78 -1.44 -6.99
CA ILE A 68 -9.03 -1.00 -8.16
C ILE A 68 -7.68 -1.71 -8.14
N ALA A 69 -7.31 -2.34 -9.25
CA ALA A 69 -5.98 -2.89 -9.46
C ALA A 69 -5.20 -1.99 -10.41
N LEU A 70 -3.96 -1.63 -10.05
CA LEU A 70 -3.07 -0.77 -10.83
C LEU A 70 -1.81 -1.53 -11.25
N ASN A 71 -1.43 -1.42 -12.52
CA ASN A 71 -0.09 -1.72 -12.99
C ASN A 71 0.74 -0.43 -12.99
N LYS A 72 1.71 -0.34 -12.08
CA LYS A 72 2.58 0.83 -11.88
C LYS A 72 3.53 1.09 -13.04
N ILE A 73 3.84 0.07 -13.85
CA ILE A 73 4.74 0.19 -15.00
C ILE A 73 3.99 0.74 -16.22
N THR A 74 2.76 0.28 -16.46
CA THR A 74 1.96 0.70 -17.62
C THR A 74 0.98 1.83 -17.31
N ALA A 75 0.89 2.26 -16.05
CA ALA A 75 -0.11 3.20 -15.54
C ALA A 75 -1.56 2.80 -15.89
N THR A 76 -1.84 1.51 -16.02
CA THR A 76 -3.16 0.99 -16.36
C THR A 76 -3.87 0.51 -15.11
N SER A 77 -5.12 0.94 -14.92
CA SER A 77 -5.95 0.52 -13.80
C SER A 77 -7.25 -0.13 -14.25
N GLU A 78 -7.74 -1.11 -13.49
CA GLU A 78 -9.03 -1.77 -13.70
C GLU A 78 -9.84 -1.78 -12.39
N GLU A 79 -11.13 -1.45 -12.48
CA GLU A 79 -12.08 -1.67 -11.39
C GLU A 79 -12.61 -3.10 -11.47
N ILE A 80 -12.36 -3.89 -10.42
CA ILE A 80 -12.70 -5.30 -10.40
C ILE A 80 -13.73 -5.54 -9.29
N ASN A 81 -14.91 -6.02 -9.70
CA ASN A 81 -15.95 -6.49 -8.79
C ASN A 81 -15.77 -7.98 -8.53
N PHE A 82 -15.97 -8.42 -7.30
CA PHE A 82 -15.91 -9.82 -6.89
C PHE A 82 -17.17 -10.20 -6.15
N LYS A 83 -17.63 -11.43 -6.35
CA LYS A 83 -18.43 -12.13 -5.35
C LYS A 83 -17.50 -12.73 -4.29
N VAL A 84 -17.93 -12.77 -3.04
CA VAL A 84 -17.17 -13.48 -1.99
C VAL A 84 -16.96 -14.95 -2.40
N GLY A 85 -15.70 -15.38 -2.35
CA GLY A 85 -15.23 -16.70 -2.82
C GLY A 85 -14.71 -16.70 -4.27
N GLU A 86 -14.91 -15.62 -5.04
CA GLU A 86 -14.48 -15.50 -6.43
C GLU A 86 -12.98 -15.18 -6.55
N GLU A 87 -12.38 -15.64 -7.64
CA GLU A 87 -11.00 -15.36 -8.03
C GLU A 87 -10.98 -14.68 -9.40
N LYS A 88 -10.20 -13.61 -9.57
CA LYS A 88 -10.00 -12.91 -10.85
C LYS A 88 -8.53 -12.60 -11.07
N TYR A 89 -8.15 -12.48 -12.34
CA TYR A 89 -6.79 -12.13 -12.73
C TYR A 89 -6.67 -10.66 -13.11
N PHE A 90 -5.51 -10.08 -12.80
CA PHE A 90 -5.07 -8.79 -13.31
C PHE A 90 -3.59 -8.90 -13.69
N GLY A 91 -3.29 -8.89 -14.98
CA GLY A 91 -1.95 -9.27 -15.45
C GLY A 91 -1.63 -10.72 -15.07
N ASN A 92 -0.50 -10.95 -14.38
CA ASN A 92 -0.08 -12.28 -13.94
C ASN A 92 -0.36 -12.55 -12.44
N ILE A 93 -1.07 -11.66 -11.75
CA ILE A 93 -1.57 -11.93 -10.39
C ILE A 93 -3.02 -12.42 -10.41
N LYS A 94 -3.32 -13.36 -9.53
CA LYS A 94 -4.67 -13.83 -9.21
C LYS A 94 -5.07 -13.30 -7.84
N ILE A 95 -6.23 -12.67 -7.79
CA ILE A 95 -6.79 -12.04 -6.59
C ILE A 95 -8.03 -12.83 -6.20
N LYS A 96 -8.09 -13.27 -4.93
CA LYS A 96 -9.22 -13.97 -4.34
C LYS A 96 -9.84 -13.15 -3.24
N LEU A 97 -11.16 -12.94 -3.30
CA LEU A 97 -11.92 -12.33 -2.21
C LEU A 97 -12.47 -13.40 -1.27
N HIS A 98 -12.10 -13.34 0.02
CA HIS A 98 -12.60 -14.27 1.04
C HIS A 98 -13.74 -13.68 1.89
N LYS A 99 -13.67 -12.39 2.22
CA LYS A 99 -14.70 -11.70 3.01
C LYS A 99 -14.77 -10.22 2.62
N CYS A 100 -15.96 -9.64 2.72
CA CYS A 100 -16.21 -8.21 2.57
C CYS A 100 -17.04 -7.73 3.76
N ILE A 101 -16.52 -6.78 4.53
CA ILE A 101 -17.19 -6.21 5.71
C ILE A 101 -17.20 -4.69 5.58
N LYS A 102 -18.32 -4.06 5.91
CA LYS A 102 -18.45 -2.60 5.96
C LYS A 102 -18.69 -2.15 7.41
N ASN A 103 -18.01 -1.09 7.82
CA ASN A 103 -18.37 -0.33 9.00
C ASN A 103 -19.58 0.57 8.68
N LEU A 104 -20.62 0.46 9.50
CA LEU A 104 -21.88 1.17 9.41
C LEU A 104 -21.91 2.42 10.32
N ASP A 105 -20.84 2.71 11.06
CA ASP A 105 -20.68 3.98 11.77
C ASP A 105 -20.65 5.14 10.75
N PRO A 106 -21.63 6.07 10.78
CA PRO A 106 -21.67 7.20 9.86
C PRO A 106 -20.48 8.15 9.98
N TYR A 107 -19.72 8.09 11.07
CA TYR A 107 -18.51 8.89 11.26
C TYR A 107 -17.23 8.18 10.79
N ASN A 108 -17.30 6.87 10.53
CA ASN A 108 -16.16 6.06 10.10
C ASN A 108 -16.58 4.92 9.15
N GLU A 109 -17.13 5.30 7.99
CA GLU A 109 -17.53 4.36 6.95
C GLU A 109 -16.31 3.77 6.21
N ASP A 110 -15.78 2.64 6.71
CA ASP A 110 -14.70 1.91 6.08
C ASP A 110 -15.13 0.53 5.57
N ASN A 111 -14.42 0.02 4.57
CA ASN A 111 -14.64 -1.28 3.94
C ASN A 111 -13.40 -2.14 4.13
N TYR A 112 -13.61 -3.36 4.59
CA TYR A 112 -12.57 -4.33 4.91
C TYR A 112 -12.72 -5.56 4.02
N LEU A 113 -11.67 -5.86 3.24
CA LEU A 113 -11.64 -7.02 2.35
C LEU A 113 -10.54 -7.97 2.81
N LEU A 114 -10.91 -9.22 3.14
CA LEU A 114 -9.94 -10.28 3.36
C LEU A 114 -9.62 -10.90 2.00
N MET A 115 -8.37 -10.81 1.55
CA MET A 115 -7.97 -11.26 0.23
C MET A 115 -6.70 -12.11 0.26
N THR A 116 -6.55 -12.94 -0.76
CA THR A 116 -5.29 -13.61 -1.12
C THR A 116 -4.88 -13.17 -2.51
N ILE A 117 -3.60 -12.82 -2.68
CA ILE A 117 -3.01 -12.45 -3.97
C ILE A 117 -1.85 -13.41 -4.26
N THR A 118 -1.89 -14.06 -5.41
CA THR A 118 -0.91 -15.05 -5.85
C THR A 118 -0.38 -14.67 -7.22
N GLU A 119 0.93 -14.66 -7.40
CA GLU A 119 1.59 -14.45 -8.69
C GLU A 119 1.78 -15.76 -9.44
N TYR A 120 1.57 -15.71 -10.75
CA TYR A 120 1.83 -16.81 -11.66
C TYR A 120 2.89 -16.39 -12.67
N THR A 121 3.99 -17.13 -12.71
CA THR A 121 5.07 -16.98 -13.69
C THR A 121 5.14 -18.23 -14.56
N ILE A 122 5.67 -18.10 -15.77
CA ILE A 122 5.78 -19.24 -16.69
C ILE A 122 6.83 -20.20 -16.13
N ASP A 123 6.51 -21.50 -16.12
CA ASP A 123 7.38 -22.59 -15.68
C ASP A 123 7.81 -22.55 -14.19
N GLU A 124 7.12 -21.78 -13.36
CA GLU A 124 7.34 -21.68 -11.91
C GLU A 124 6.06 -22.01 -11.15
N ASP A 125 6.21 -22.47 -9.90
CA ASP A 125 5.08 -22.68 -9.00
C ASP A 125 4.45 -21.34 -8.59
N PRO A 126 3.13 -21.27 -8.36
CA PRO A 126 2.46 -20.04 -7.97
C PRO A 126 3.03 -19.48 -6.66
N ASN A 127 3.38 -18.20 -6.66
CA ASN A 127 3.97 -17.53 -5.51
C ASN A 127 2.92 -16.74 -4.72
N LEU A 128 2.79 -17.02 -3.42
CA LEU A 128 1.87 -16.27 -2.55
C LEU A 128 2.48 -14.89 -2.23
N LEU A 129 1.88 -13.82 -2.77
CA LEU A 129 2.35 -12.47 -2.52
C LEU A 129 1.73 -11.85 -1.27
N PHE A 130 0.45 -12.13 -1.00
CA PHE A 130 -0.27 -11.54 0.13
C PHE A 130 -1.46 -12.39 0.58
N GLN A 131 -1.71 -12.41 1.88
CA GLN A 131 -2.95 -12.90 2.47
C GLN A 131 -3.26 -12.10 3.73
N GLY A 132 -4.34 -11.32 3.70
CA GLY A 132 -4.68 -10.43 4.81
C GLY A 132 -5.87 -9.53 4.52
N TRP A 133 -6.18 -8.69 5.51
CA TRP A 133 -7.20 -7.67 5.40
C TRP A 133 -6.64 -6.42 4.72
N MET A 134 -7.43 -5.82 3.84
CA MET A 134 -7.17 -4.50 3.25
C MET A 134 -8.35 -3.57 3.54
N THR A 135 -8.07 -2.28 3.73
CA THR A 135 -9.08 -1.27 4.09
C THR A 135 -9.26 -0.22 2.99
N SER A 136 -10.44 0.38 2.87
CA SER A 136 -10.66 1.48 1.91
C SER A 136 -10.12 2.82 2.39
N SER A 137 -10.02 3.02 3.72
CA SER A 137 -9.56 4.28 4.31
C SER A 137 -8.04 4.41 4.39
N SER A 138 -7.34 3.29 4.62
CA SER A 138 -5.94 3.29 5.04
C SER A 138 -5.14 2.17 4.38
N ILE A 139 -4.45 2.50 3.30
CA ILE A 139 -3.60 1.56 2.56
C ILE A 139 -2.43 1.07 3.44
N SER A 140 -1.90 1.93 4.31
CA SER A 140 -0.75 1.63 5.18
C SER A 140 -1.03 0.53 6.21
N LEU A 141 -2.29 0.23 6.52
CA LEU A 141 -2.65 -0.85 7.45
C LEU A 141 -2.61 -2.23 6.79
N SER A 142 -2.43 -2.28 5.47
CA SER A 142 -2.42 -3.52 4.69
C SER A 142 -1.39 -3.45 3.57
N THR A 143 -0.13 -3.70 3.91
CA THR A 143 1.00 -3.54 3.00
C THR A 143 1.14 -4.73 2.04
N PHE A 144 0.23 -4.82 1.06
CA PHE A 144 0.54 -5.54 -0.18
C PHE A 144 1.56 -4.69 -0.96
N GLU A 145 2.82 -5.06 -0.89
CA GLU A 145 3.91 -4.39 -1.59
C GLU A 145 4.38 -5.25 -2.76
N HIS A 146 4.19 -4.75 -3.97
CA HIS A 146 4.67 -5.40 -5.18
C HIS A 146 5.32 -4.36 -6.11
N PRO A 147 6.43 -4.65 -6.80
CA PRO A 147 7.09 -3.70 -7.69
C PRO A 147 6.22 -3.26 -8.87
N ILE A 148 5.33 -4.14 -9.36
CA ILE A 148 4.51 -3.90 -10.57
C ILE A 148 3.06 -3.55 -10.22
N TYR A 149 2.50 -4.14 -9.16
CA TYR A 149 1.06 -4.11 -8.90
C TYR A 149 0.72 -3.34 -7.64
N GLU A 150 -0.45 -2.72 -7.63
CA GLU A 150 -0.99 -2.05 -6.45
C GLU A 150 -2.50 -2.28 -6.29
N ILE A 151 -2.81 -2.75 -5.08
CA ILE A 151 -4.08 -3.06 -4.40
C ILE A 151 -4.89 -1.91 -3.79
N PHE A 152 -5.99 -1.41 -4.38
CA PHE A 152 -6.85 -0.44 -3.67
C PHE A 152 -8.25 -0.99 -3.38
N VAL A 153 -8.65 -1.06 -2.11
CA VAL A 153 -10.04 -1.40 -1.75
C VAL A 153 -10.96 -0.22 -2.04
N LYS A 154 -12.14 -0.49 -2.59
CA LYS A 154 -13.16 0.53 -2.86
C LYS A 154 -14.42 0.39 -2.03
N ASP A 155 -15.09 -0.76 -2.08
CA ASP A 155 -16.42 -0.88 -1.45
C ASP A 155 -16.83 -2.33 -1.19
N CYS A 156 -17.73 -2.49 -0.23
CA CYS A 156 -18.53 -3.68 -0.01
C CYS A 156 -19.99 -3.38 -0.33
N PHE A 157 -20.60 -4.17 -1.23
CA PHE A 157 -21.93 -3.87 -1.75
C PHE A 157 -22.80 -5.12 -1.96
N GLU A 158 -24.11 -4.90 -1.99
CA GLU A 158 -25.09 -5.92 -2.40
C GLU A 158 -25.47 -5.70 -3.86
N LEU A 159 -25.70 -6.79 -4.59
CA LEU A 159 -26.33 -6.71 -5.91
C LEU A 159 -27.81 -6.38 -5.71
N LYS A 160 -28.27 -5.27 -6.31
CA LYS A 160 -29.68 -4.90 -6.38
C LYS A 160 -30.42 -5.68 -7.46
#